data_AF-A0A8J5AS44-F1
#
_entry.id   AF-A0A8J5AS44-F1
#
_cell.length_a   1.000
_cell.length_b   1.000
_cell.length_c   1.000
_cell.angle_alpha   90.00
_cell.angle_beta   90.00
_cell.angle_gamma   90.00
#
_symmetry.space_group_name_H-M   'P 1'
#
loop_
_entity.id
_entity.type
_entity.pdbx_description
1 polymer ?
#
loop_
_entity_poly.entity_id
_entity_poly.type
_entity_poly.pdbx_seq_one_letter_code
_entity_poly.pdbx_strand_id
1 'polypeptide(L)'
;MLQRKRKQVMFCAPSNAAVDELTKRLESQIKAERLDFEIIRVGQIEKVDPEVAHLTPEGKGQDIKKLLEEDMKKNKKLEDEVERLAKHVDKLYSNKQALYTKLQELYKKPTPENQHNVLKIKDEIKSVKHCIEIHKPELAQARDAMWEARKNTKAKFTELEAKMFKGTDVFCCTLSGSASTNVSSSGYTVDTVNIDEEGQCTEPSVLIPLQYQAKKVILVGDPKQLPPTVISKTAELFNYDQSLFVRMLSVNPRSIHTLDTQYRMHPHVSLFPRVEFYDNILRDGPGMLQKTSRPWHSKQYLTPYSFFNVEGTHQFGGKHSIYNTAEIEFADKLFTAALLLGKNGPDKKLEIGIVSPYK
;
A
#
# COMPACT_ATOMS: atom_id res chain seq x y z
N MET A 1 10.98 3.86 -38.25
CA MET A 1 11.48 4.65 -37.10
C MET A 1 11.62 3.72 -35.91
N LEU A 2 12.83 3.53 -35.38
CA LEU A 2 13.02 2.83 -34.10
C LEU A 2 12.29 3.65 -33.02
N GLN A 3 11.18 3.13 -32.49
CA GLN A 3 10.54 3.71 -31.31
C GLN A 3 11.58 3.73 -30.19
N ARG A 4 12.03 4.92 -29.80
CA ARG A 4 12.88 5.10 -28.62
C ARG A 4 12.10 4.55 -27.44
N LYS A 5 12.61 3.49 -26.80
CA LYS A 5 12.03 2.94 -25.56
C LYS A 5 11.89 4.10 -24.56
N ARG A 6 10.67 4.34 -24.07
CA ARG A 6 10.43 5.38 -23.05
C ARG A 6 11.26 5.01 -21.80
N LYS A 7 11.89 6.03 -21.23
CA LYS A 7 12.70 5.87 -20.02
C LYS A 7 11.77 5.70 -18.83
N GLN A 8 12.00 4.68 -18.03
CA GLN A 8 11.19 4.40 -16.86
C GLN A 8 11.72 5.19 -15.66
N VAL A 9 10.80 5.75 -14.89
CA VAL A 9 11.10 6.58 -13.72
C VAL A 9 10.45 5.98 -12.49
N MET A 10 11.17 5.98 -11.38
CA MET A 10 10.66 5.56 -10.09
C MET A 10 10.63 6.76 -9.14
N PHE A 11 9.53 6.91 -8.41
CA PHE A 11 9.36 7.83 -7.30
C PHE A 11 9.19 7.02 -6.03
N CYS A 12 10.05 7.28 -5.06
CA CYS A 12 10.07 6.65 -3.76
C CYS A 12 9.86 7.69 -2.66
N ALA A 13 9.24 7.26 -1.57
CA ALA A 13 9.17 8.02 -0.32
C ALA A 13 9.21 7.06 0.89
N PRO A 14 9.48 7.53 2.12
CA PRO A 14 9.60 6.65 3.29
C PRO A 14 8.26 6.09 3.77
N SER A 15 7.12 6.74 3.48
CA SER A 15 5.79 6.37 3.99
C SER A 15 4.74 6.24 2.90
N ASN A 16 3.71 5.41 3.11
CA ASN A 16 2.62 5.27 2.14
C ASN A 16 1.89 6.60 1.89
N ALA A 17 1.63 7.38 2.94
CA ALA A 17 0.96 8.67 2.81
C ALA A 17 1.73 9.64 1.88
N ALA A 18 3.07 9.69 2.01
CA ALA A 18 3.90 10.50 1.12
C ALA A 18 3.85 10.01 -0.33
N VAL A 19 3.93 8.69 -0.54
CA VAL A 19 3.84 8.12 -1.89
C VAL A 19 2.45 8.34 -2.51
N ASP A 20 1.38 8.24 -1.72
CA ASP A 20 0.01 8.42 -2.19
C ASP A 20 -0.23 9.87 -2.61
N GLU A 21 0.20 10.85 -1.80
CA GLU A 21 0.13 12.27 -2.14
C GLU A 21 0.94 12.60 -3.41
N LEU A 22 2.16 12.07 -3.51
CA LEU A 22 3.00 12.20 -4.69
C LEU A 22 2.30 11.62 -5.93
N THR A 23 1.66 10.45 -5.78
CA THR A 23 0.94 9.78 -6.86
C THR A 23 -0.27 10.59 -7.32
N LYS A 24 -1.06 11.15 -6.39
CA LYS A 24 -2.21 12.02 -6.71
C LYS A 24 -1.77 13.23 -7.54
N ARG A 25 -0.68 13.88 -7.12
CA ARG A 25 -0.14 15.06 -7.82
C ARG A 25 0.37 14.72 -9.21
N LEU A 26 1.11 13.61 -9.35
CA LEU A 26 1.59 13.15 -10.65
C LEU A 26 0.43 12.82 -11.59
N GLU A 27 -0.58 12.07 -11.12
CA GLU A 27 -1.74 11.74 -11.94
C GLU A 27 -2.51 13.01 -12.37
N SER A 28 -2.71 13.94 -11.44
CA SER A 28 -3.36 15.23 -11.72
C SER A 28 -2.60 16.02 -12.78
N GLN A 29 -1.27 16.13 -12.66
CA GLN A 29 -0.43 16.86 -13.60
C GLN A 29 -0.41 16.20 -14.98
N ILE A 30 -0.27 14.86 -15.03
CA ILE A 30 -0.30 14.08 -16.28
C ILE A 30 -1.62 14.30 -17.02
N LYS A 31 -2.75 14.28 -16.30
CA LYS A 31 -4.07 14.57 -16.88
C LYS A 31 -4.20 16.02 -17.34
N ALA A 32 -3.74 16.99 -16.54
CA ALA A 32 -3.82 18.41 -16.86
C ALA A 32 -3.02 18.77 -18.12
N GLU A 33 -1.82 18.20 -18.26
CA GLU A 33 -0.95 18.40 -19.42
C GLU A 33 -1.25 17.48 -20.61
N ARG A 34 -2.24 16.58 -20.49
CA ARG A 34 -2.62 15.58 -21.50
C ARG A 34 -1.43 14.71 -21.93
N LEU A 35 -0.61 14.33 -20.96
CA LEU A 35 0.52 13.45 -21.17
C LEU A 35 0.06 12.00 -21.18
N ASP A 36 0.64 11.22 -22.08
CA ASP A 36 0.40 9.79 -22.21
C ASP A 36 1.45 9.03 -21.38
N PHE A 37 1.31 9.04 -20.05
CA PHE A 37 2.21 8.33 -19.15
C PHE A 37 1.46 7.33 -18.28
N GLU A 38 1.96 6.10 -18.24
CA GLU A 38 1.38 5.04 -17.44
C GLU A 38 2.01 4.98 -16.04
N ILE A 39 1.18 5.14 -15.00
CA ILE A 39 1.63 5.17 -13.59
C ILE A 39 1.22 3.89 -12.87
N ILE A 40 2.11 3.28 -12.07
CA ILE A 40 1.73 2.22 -11.12
C ILE A 40 2.13 2.61 -9.69
N ARG A 41 1.15 2.55 -8.78
CA ARG A 41 1.34 2.68 -7.33
C ARG A 41 1.56 1.31 -6.69
N VAL A 42 2.80 1.00 -6.29
CA VAL A 42 3.16 -0.29 -5.70
C VAL A 42 3.15 -0.23 -4.18
N GLY A 43 2.26 -0.98 -3.53
CA GLY A 43 2.15 -1.06 -2.07
C GLY A 43 1.08 -2.07 -1.64
N GLN A 44 0.98 -2.31 -0.33
CA GLN A 44 -0.12 -3.11 0.24
C GLN A 44 -1.43 -2.34 0.12
N ILE A 45 -2.40 -2.86 -0.63
CA ILE A 45 -3.65 -2.16 -0.96
C ILE A 45 -4.42 -1.66 0.28
N GLU A 46 -4.33 -2.36 1.41
CA GLU A 46 -5.01 -1.97 2.65
C GLU A 46 -4.43 -0.70 3.28
N LYS A 47 -3.22 -0.30 2.87
CA LYS A 47 -2.51 0.89 3.35
C LYS A 47 -2.40 1.99 2.30
N VAL A 48 -2.99 1.78 1.12
CA VAL A 48 -3.01 2.74 0.03
C VAL A 48 -4.27 3.60 0.13
N ASP A 49 -4.12 4.91 -0.06
CA ASP A 49 -5.24 5.83 -0.12
C ASP A 49 -6.26 5.41 -1.22
N PRO A 50 -7.57 5.33 -0.90
CA PRO A 50 -8.59 4.92 -1.86
C PRO A 50 -8.62 5.72 -3.17
N GLU A 51 -8.21 6.99 -3.15
CA GLU A 51 -8.19 7.85 -4.34
C GLU A 51 -7.12 7.45 -5.37
N VAL A 52 -6.11 6.67 -4.97
CA VAL A 52 -5.07 6.15 -5.90
C VAL A 52 -5.08 4.62 -5.99
N ALA A 53 -6.06 3.96 -5.38
CA ALA A 53 -6.19 2.50 -5.40
C ALA A 53 -6.37 1.94 -6.82
N HIS A 54 -6.97 2.70 -7.74
CA HIS A 54 -7.10 2.30 -9.15
C HIS A 54 -5.76 2.24 -9.89
N LEU A 55 -4.72 2.90 -9.37
CA LEU A 55 -3.37 2.90 -9.93
C LEU A 55 -2.50 1.76 -9.39
N THR A 56 -2.99 0.95 -8.44
CA THR A 56 -2.22 -0.20 -7.94
C THR A 56 -2.26 -1.38 -8.93
N PRO A 57 -1.33 -2.35 -8.83
CA PRO A 57 -1.40 -3.58 -9.62
C PRO A 57 -2.74 -4.30 -9.49
N GLU A 58 -3.37 -4.30 -8.32
CA GLU A 58 -4.68 -4.88 -8.09
C GLU A 58 -5.81 -4.07 -8.74
N GLY A 59 -5.74 -2.74 -8.64
CA GLY A 59 -6.66 -1.81 -9.28
C GLY A 59 -6.65 -1.96 -10.80
N LYS A 60 -5.47 -1.86 -11.41
CA LYS A 60 -5.26 -2.09 -12.85
C LYS A 60 -5.47 -3.54 -13.26
N GLY A 61 -5.19 -4.48 -12.36
CA GLY A 61 -5.44 -5.90 -12.53
C GLY A 61 -6.93 -6.24 -12.67
N GLN A 62 -7.84 -5.34 -12.32
CA GLN A 62 -9.26 -5.51 -12.66
C GLN A 62 -9.49 -5.56 -14.17
N ASP A 63 -8.71 -4.82 -14.97
CA ASP A 63 -8.80 -4.88 -16.42
C ASP A 63 -8.20 -6.18 -16.97
N ILE A 64 -7.12 -6.68 -16.36
CA ILE A 64 -6.59 -8.03 -16.65
C ILE A 64 -7.64 -9.10 -16.33
N LYS A 65 -8.35 -8.97 -15.21
CA LYS A 65 -9.44 -9.88 -14.83
C LYS A 65 -10.59 -9.84 -15.85
N LYS A 66 -10.96 -8.67 -16.37
CA LYS A 66 -11.95 -8.55 -17.45
C LYS A 66 -11.49 -9.28 -18.72
N LEU A 67 -10.21 -9.14 -19.10
CA LEU A 67 -9.64 -9.85 -20.25
C LEU A 67 -9.66 -11.38 -20.07
N LEU A 68 -9.64 -11.88 -18.83
CA LEU A 68 -9.66 -13.31 -18.48
C LEU A 68 -11.05 -13.79 -18.02
N GLU A 69 -12.11 -13.00 -18.21
CA GLU A 69 -13.44 -13.32 -17.70
C GLU A 69 -13.97 -14.65 -18.27
N GLU A 70 -13.77 -14.90 -19.55
CA GLU A 70 -14.17 -16.15 -20.20
C GLU A 70 -13.39 -17.37 -19.67
N ASP A 71 -12.07 -17.23 -19.50
CA ASP A 71 -11.21 -18.27 -18.91
C ASP A 71 -11.66 -18.58 -17.46
N MET A 72 -12.00 -17.55 -16.67
CA MET A 72 -12.51 -17.71 -15.31
C MET A 72 -13.89 -18.38 -15.28
N LYS A 73 -14.81 -18.00 -16.18
CA LYS A 73 -16.12 -18.69 -16.32
C LYS A 73 -15.94 -20.16 -16.70
N LYS A 74 -15.00 -20.47 -17.58
CA LYS A 74 -14.66 -21.86 -17.97
C LYS A 74 -14.09 -22.64 -16.79
N ASN A 75 -13.16 -22.06 -16.03
CA ASN A 75 -12.63 -22.66 -14.81
C ASN A 75 -13.73 -22.95 -13.79
N LYS A 76 -14.70 -22.03 -13.64
CA LYS A 76 -15.81 -22.21 -12.72
C LYS A 76 -16.70 -23.39 -13.11
N LYS A 77 -17.03 -23.52 -14.41
CA LYS A 77 -17.79 -24.67 -14.93
C LYS A 77 -17.08 -26.00 -14.67
N LEU A 78 -15.77 -26.06 -14.89
CA LEU A 78 -14.97 -27.27 -14.61
C LEU A 78 -14.94 -27.59 -13.11
N GLU A 79 -14.84 -26.57 -12.25
CA GLU A 79 -14.90 -26.74 -10.80
C GLU A 79 -16.25 -27.32 -10.36
N ASP A 80 -17.35 -26.77 -10.87
CA ASP A 80 -18.70 -27.26 -10.56
C ASP A 80 -18.91 -28.71 -11.06
N GLU A 81 -18.34 -29.06 -12.21
CA GLU A 81 -18.36 -30.42 -12.74
C GLU A 81 -17.55 -31.40 -11.88
N VAL A 82 -16.33 -31.03 -11.48
CA VAL A 82 -15.49 -31.81 -10.57
C VAL A 82 -16.20 -32.02 -9.23
N GLU A 83 -16.83 -30.98 -8.67
CA GLU A 83 -17.57 -31.07 -7.42
C GLU A 83 -18.77 -32.03 -7.56
N ARG A 84 -19.52 -31.94 -8.66
CA ARG A 84 -20.65 -32.83 -8.94
C ARG A 84 -20.20 -34.29 -9.06
N LEU A 85 -19.16 -34.57 -9.83
CA LEU A 85 -18.62 -35.93 -10.01
C LEU A 85 -18.05 -36.47 -8.70
N ALA A 86 -17.34 -35.65 -7.92
CA ALA A 86 -16.81 -36.05 -6.62
C ALA A 86 -17.94 -36.46 -5.67
N LYS A 87 -18.99 -35.65 -5.53
CA LYS A 87 -20.18 -35.99 -4.72
C LYS A 87 -20.86 -37.28 -5.20
N HIS A 88 -20.95 -37.50 -6.51
CA HIS A 88 -21.53 -38.72 -7.06
C HIS A 88 -20.69 -39.97 -6.72
N VAL A 89 -19.38 -39.90 -6.94
CA VAL A 89 -18.44 -40.98 -6.63
C VAL A 89 -18.43 -41.28 -5.13
N ASP A 90 -18.42 -40.25 -4.27
CA ASP A 90 -18.51 -40.42 -2.82
C ASP A 90 -19.80 -41.13 -2.41
N LYS A 91 -20.95 -40.74 -2.99
CA LYS A 91 -22.23 -41.40 -2.75
C LYS A 91 -22.21 -42.88 -3.17
N LEU A 92 -21.58 -43.21 -4.29
CA LEU A 92 -21.41 -44.61 -4.73
C LEU A 92 -20.57 -45.40 -3.73
N TYR A 93 -19.46 -44.83 -3.23
CA TYR A 93 -18.64 -45.46 -2.20
C TYR A 93 -19.41 -45.67 -0.89
N SER A 94 -20.18 -44.68 -0.43
CA SER A 94 -21.05 -44.82 0.75
C SER A 94 -22.14 -45.88 0.55
N ASN A 95 -22.79 -45.92 -0.62
CA ASN A 95 -23.79 -46.94 -0.93
C ASN A 95 -23.17 -48.34 -0.94
N LYS A 96 -22.02 -48.51 -1.60
CA LYS A 96 -21.27 -49.77 -1.61
C LYS A 96 -20.97 -50.23 -0.18
N GLN A 97 -20.53 -49.33 0.69
CA GLN A 97 -20.24 -49.65 2.09
C GLN A 97 -21.51 -50.09 2.85
N ALA A 98 -22.62 -49.37 2.69
CA ALA A 98 -23.90 -49.73 3.32
C ALA A 98 -24.42 -51.11 2.85
N LEU A 99 -24.28 -51.44 1.57
CA LEU A 99 -24.63 -52.76 1.03
C LEU A 99 -23.75 -53.86 1.60
N TYR A 100 -22.44 -53.62 1.76
CA TYR A 100 -21.55 -54.57 2.43
C TYR A 100 -21.94 -54.80 3.90
N THR A 101 -22.31 -53.74 4.64
CA THR A 101 -22.81 -53.87 6.01
C THR A 101 -24.08 -54.72 6.07
N LYS A 102 -25.09 -54.43 5.21
CA LYS A 102 -26.33 -55.23 5.12
C LYS A 102 -26.04 -56.69 4.77
N LEU A 103 -25.12 -56.94 3.84
CA LEU A 103 -24.72 -58.28 3.45
C LEU A 103 -24.12 -59.06 4.64
N GLN A 104 -23.28 -58.42 5.44
CA GLN A 104 -22.72 -59.02 6.66
C GLN A 104 -23.80 -59.34 7.70
N GLU A 105 -24.81 -58.49 7.86
CA GLU A 105 -25.93 -58.74 8.78
C GLU A 105 -26.78 -59.95 8.35
N LEU A 106 -27.08 -60.08 7.05
CA LEU A 106 -27.81 -61.23 6.52
C LEU A 106 -27.05 -62.54 6.70
N TYR A 107 -25.72 -62.53 6.55
CA TYR A 107 -24.90 -63.72 6.80
C TYR A 107 -24.93 -64.20 8.25
N LYS A 108 -25.21 -63.32 9.22
CA LYS A 108 -25.35 -63.71 10.63
C LYS A 108 -26.66 -64.45 10.94
N LYS A 109 -27.64 -64.44 10.03
CA LYS A 109 -28.98 -65.06 10.20
C LYS A 109 -29.37 -65.90 8.98
N PRO A 110 -28.89 -67.13 8.82
CA PRO A 110 -29.13 -67.93 7.62
C PRO A 110 -30.56 -68.52 7.61
N THR A 111 -31.49 -67.82 6.96
CA THR A 111 -32.84 -68.31 6.63
C THR A 111 -32.99 -68.45 5.10
N PRO A 112 -33.93 -69.29 4.59
CA PRO A 112 -34.18 -69.42 3.15
C PRO A 112 -34.53 -68.08 2.46
N GLU A 113 -35.27 -67.22 3.16
CA GLU A 113 -35.61 -65.87 2.69
C GLU A 113 -34.37 -64.96 2.62
N ASN A 114 -33.45 -65.06 3.58
CA ASN A 114 -32.19 -64.32 3.57
C ASN A 114 -31.23 -64.78 2.47
N GLN A 115 -31.28 -66.05 2.03
CA GLN A 115 -30.48 -66.51 0.88
C GLN A 115 -30.87 -65.81 -0.42
N HIS A 116 -32.17 -65.56 -0.65
CA HIS A 116 -32.64 -64.80 -1.82
C HIS A 116 -32.21 -63.32 -1.74
N ASN A 117 -32.29 -62.70 -0.56
CA ASN A 117 -31.86 -61.32 -0.35
C ASN A 117 -30.34 -61.12 -0.50
N VAL A 118 -29.53 -62.11 -0.10
CA VAL A 118 -28.08 -62.12 -0.30
C VAL A 118 -27.71 -62.06 -1.78
N LEU A 119 -28.43 -62.80 -2.65
CA LEU A 119 -28.21 -62.77 -4.10
C LEU A 119 -28.52 -61.39 -4.68
N LYS A 120 -29.68 -60.80 -4.33
CA LYS A 120 -30.05 -59.43 -4.75
C LYS A 120 -29.00 -58.39 -4.36
N ILE A 121 -28.56 -58.39 -3.09
CA ILE A 121 -27.56 -57.43 -2.61
C ILE A 121 -26.21 -57.62 -3.32
N LYS A 122 -25.82 -58.85 -3.65
CA LYS A 122 -24.59 -59.11 -4.44
C LYS A 122 -24.68 -58.51 -5.84
N ASP A 123 -25.83 -58.62 -6.50
CA ASP A 123 -26.05 -58.01 -7.82
C ASP A 123 -26.07 -56.48 -7.75
N GLU A 124 -26.65 -55.90 -6.71
CA GLU A 124 -26.57 -54.45 -6.44
C GLU A 124 -25.13 -53.99 -6.20
N ILE A 125 -24.35 -54.72 -5.40
CA ILE A 125 -22.91 -54.43 -5.18
C ILE A 125 -22.14 -54.48 -6.50
N LYS A 126 -22.42 -55.48 -7.34
CA LYS A 126 -21.78 -55.61 -8.67
C LYS A 126 -22.11 -54.39 -9.55
N SER A 127 -23.36 -53.97 -9.55
CA SER A 127 -23.82 -52.79 -10.27
C SER A 127 -23.16 -51.50 -9.77
N VAL A 128 -23.11 -51.29 -8.45
CA VAL A 128 -22.44 -50.12 -7.84
C VAL A 128 -20.94 -50.11 -8.13
N LYS A 129 -20.27 -51.27 -8.10
CA LYS A 129 -18.85 -51.39 -8.47
C LYS A 129 -18.61 -50.97 -9.91
N HIS A 130 -19.46 -51.44 -10.83
CA HIS A 130 -19.37 -51.05 -12.24
C HIS A 130 -19.56 -49.54 -12.43
N CYS A 131 -20.53 -48.94 -11.73
CA CYS A 131 -20.69 -47.48 -11.73
C CYS A 131 -19.44 -46.74 -11.21
N ILE A 132 -18.78 -47.25 -10.17
CA ILE A 132 -17.52 -46.66 -9.65
C ILE A 132 -16.40 -46.78 -10.70
N GLU A 133 -16.28 -47.91 -11.38
CA GLU A 133 -15.28 -48.13 -12.44
C GLU A 133 -15.43 -47.17 -13.62
N ILE A 134 -16.65 -46.72 -13.91
CA ILE A 134 -16.94 -45.73 -14.96
C ILE A 134 -16.67 -44.30 -14.47
N HIS A 135 -17.25 -43.90 -13.33
CA HIS A 135 -17.24 -42.50 -12.90
C HIS A 135 -15.93 -42.07 -12.22
N LYS A 136 -15.12 -43.02 -11.71
CA LYS A 136 -13.82 -42.71 -11.10
C LYS A 136 -12.81 -42.17 -12.12
N PRO A 137 -12.61 -42.80 -13.31
CA PRO A 137 -11.84 -42.22 -14.40
C PRO A 137 -12.35 -40.86 -14.87
N GLU A 138 -13.67 -40.69 -15.00
CA GLU A 138 -14.29 -39.40 -15.40
C GLU A 138 -13.93 -38.28 -14.41
N LEU A 139 -14.02 -38.55 -13.10
CA LEU A 139 -13.60 -37.61 -12.06
C LEU A 139 -12.10 -37.27 -12.15
N ALA A 140 -11.25 -38.26 -12.45
CA ALA A 140 -9.82 -38.02 -12.62
C ALA A 140 -9.55 -37.11 -13.84
N GLN A 141 -10.17 -37.39 -14.98
CA GLN A 141 -10.06 -36.57 -16.19
C GLN A 141 -10.57 -35.14 -15.96
N ALA A 142 -11.70 -34.97 -15.27
CA ALA A 142 -12.23 -33.66 -14.93
C ALA A 142 -11.28 -32.87 -14.01
N ARG A 143 -10.63 -33.54 -13.05
CA ARG A 143 -9.61 -32.92 -12.19
C ARG A 143 -8.37 -32.48 -12.97
N ASP A 144 -7.90 -33.31 -13.89
CA ASP A 144 -6.74 -32.98 -14.74
C ASP A 144 -7.07 -31.80 -15.67
N ALA A 145 -8.25 -31.80 -16.29
CA ALA A 145 -8.73 -30.70 -17.11
C ALA A 145 -8.85 -29.39 -16.32
N MET A 146 -9.39 -29.44 -15.09
CA MET A 146 -9.46 -28.28 -14.19
C MET A 146 -8.07 -27.78 -13.81
N TRP A 147 -7.14 -28.68 -13.51
CA TRP A 147 -5.76 -28.32 -13.15
C TRP A 147 -5.05 -27.61 -14.32
N GLU A 148 -5.11 -28.17 -15.53
CA GLU A 148 -4.52 -27.55 -16.72
C GLU A 148 -5.18 -26.21 -17.06
N ALA A 149 -6.51 -26.10 -16.94
CA ALA A 149 -7.22 -24.84 -17.19
C ALA A 149 -6.81 -23.75 -16.18
N ARG A 150 -6.68 -24.09 -14.90
CA ARG A 150 -6.18 -23.19 -13.85
C ARG A 150 -4.73 -22.77 -14.10
N LYS A 151 -3.86 -23.72 -14.44
CA LYS A 151 -2.45 -23.48 -14.76
C LYS A 151 -2.31 -22.52 -15.95
N ASN A 152 -3.05 -22.75 -17.03
CA ASN A 152 -3.06 -21.88 -18.21
C ASN A 152 -3.57 -20.48 -17.90
N THR A 153 -4.67 -20.38 -17.13
CA THR A 153 -5.22 -19.07 -16.70
C THR A 153 -4.21 -18.31 -15.84
N LYS A 154 -3.54 -18.99 -14.90
CA LYS A 154 -2.49 -18.40 -14.07
C LYS A 154 -1.29 -17.94 -14.90
N ALA A 155 -0.88 -18.71 -15.90
CA ALA A 155 0.21 -18.33 -16.81
C ALA A 155 -0.16 -17.09 -17.63
N LYS A 156 -1.36 -17.04 -18.21
CA LYS A 156 -1.88 -15.86 -18.93
C LYS A 156 -1.94 -14.63 -18.01
N PHE A 157 -2.44 -14.78 -16.79
CA PHE A 157 -2.48 -13.69 -15.81
C PHE A 157 -1.07 -13.15 -15.54
N THR A 158 -0.11 -14.04 -15.27
CA THR A 158 1.29 -13.67 -15.01
C THR A 158 1.92 -12.94 -16.21
N GLU A 159 1.62 -13.39 -17.43
CA GLU A 159 2.11 -12.74 -18.66
C GLU A 159 1.50 -11.33 -18.84
N LEU A 160 0.20 -11.18 -18.62
CA LEU A 160 -0.49 -9.89 -18.72
C LEU A 160 -0.01 -8.92 -17.64
N GLU A 161 0.20 -9.40 -16.42
CA GLU A 161 0.78 -8.60 -15.34
C GLU A 161 2.19 -8.14 -15.70
N ALA A 162 3.05 -9.04 -16.20
CA ALA A 162 4.39 -8.67 -16.69
C ALA A 162 4.33 -7.64 -17.83
N LYS A 163 3.36 -7.75 -18.76
CA LYS A 163 3.16 -6.75 -19.83
C LYS A 163 2.72 -5.40 -19.27
N MET A 164 1.81 -5.38 -18.30
CA MET A 164 1.35 -4.16 -17.63
C MET A 164 2.54 -3.43 -17.01
N PHE A 165 3.33 -4.10 -16.17
CA PHE A 165 4.50 -3.50 -15.54
C PHE A 165 5.58 -3.07 -16.55
N LYS A 166 5.76 -3.79 -17.67
CA LYS A 166 6.67 -3.39 -18.74
C LYS A 166 6.19 -2.16 -19.52
N GLY A 167 4.87 -1.95 -19.58
CA GLY A 167 4.23 -0.78 -20.18
C GLY A 167 4.23 0.45 -19.28
N THR A 168 4.60 0.30 -18.00
CA THR A 168 4.64 1.40 -17.04
C THR A 168 5.80 2.37 -17.31
N ASP A 169 5.47 3.65 -17.35
CA ASP A 169 6.44 4.73 -17.46
C ASP A 169 6.90 5.22 -16.08
N VAL A 170 5.98 5.26 -15.10
CA VAL A 170 6.20 5.83 -13.77
C VAL A 170 5.80 4.86 -12.66
N PHE A 171 6.73 4.53 -11.77
CA PHE A 171 6.46 3.75 -10.58
C PHE A 171 6.44 4.63 -9.34
N CYS A 172 5.40 4.53 -8.52
CA CYS A 172 5.33 5.18 -7.21
C CYS A 172 5.31 4.11 -6.12
N CYS A 173 6.27 4.11 -5.20
CA CYS A 173 6.36 3.09 -4.16
C CYS A 173 7.05 3.61 -2.91
N THR A 174 6.95 2.90 -1.78
CA THR A 174 7.86 3.19 -0.67
C THR A 174 9.25 2.67 -1.00
N LEU A 175 10.29 3.18 -0.32
CA LEU A 175 11.66 2.66 -0.47
C LEU A 175 11.71 1.13 -0.34
N SER A 176 11.08 0.57 0.69
CA SER A 176 10.96 -0.88 0.89
C SER A 176 10.01 -1.55 -0.10
N GLY A 177 8.91 -0.89 -0.46
CA GLY A 177 7.93 -1.39 -1.44
C GLY A 177 8.53 -1.56 -2.85
N SER A 178 9.59 -0.81 -3.15
CA SER A 178 10.35 -0.97 -4.39
C SER A 178 10.93 -2.38 -4.54
N ALA A 179 11.20 -3.12 -3.46
CA ALA A 179 11.69 -4.50 -3.50
C ALA A 179 10.58 -5.57 -3.57
N SER A 180 9.30 -5.17 -3.72
CA SER A 180 8.21 -6.14 -3.87
C SER A 180 8.45 -7.08 -5.04
N THR A 181 8.01 -8.35 -4.90
CA THR A 181 8.23 -9.42 -5.89
C THR A 181 7.79 -9.04 -7.30
N ASN A 182 6.74 -8.22 -7.41
CA ASN A 182 6.17 -7.81 -8.69
C ASN A 182 7.10 -6.84 -9.45
N VAL A 183 7.88 -6.04 -8.71
CA VAL A 183 8.86 -5.09 -9.26
C VAL A 183 10.23 -5.77 -9.48
N SER A 184 10.63 -6.71 -8.62
CA SER A 184 11.95 -7.35 -8.69
C SER A 184 12.03 -8.52 -9.68
N SER A 185 10.96 -9.31 -9.84
CA SER A 185 10.98 -10.56 -10.65
C SER A 185 10.86 -10.34 -12.16
N SER A 186 10.76 -9.10 -12.57
CA SER A 186 10.27 -8.70 -13.88
C SER A 186 11.36 -8.13 -14.79
N GLY A 187 12.61 -8.11 -14.29
CA GLY A 187 13.78 -7.71 -15.07
C GLY A 187 13.79 -6.23 -15.44
N TYR A 188 13.12 -5.40 -14.63
CA TYR A 188 13.02 -3.96 -14.90
C TYR A 188 14.33 -3.23 -14.62
N THR A 189 14.57 -2.23 -15.48
CA THR A 189 15.63 -1.24 -15.30
C THR A 189 14.96 0.12 -15.19
N VAL A 190 15.26 0.85 -14.13
CA VAL A 190 14.77 2.21 -13.94
C VAL A 190 15.89 3.15 -14.37
N ASP A 191 15.63 4.07 -15.31
CA ASP A 191 16.67 5.00 -15.74
C ASP A 191 16.89 6.12 -14.71
N THR A 192 15.84 6.50 -13.97
CA THR A 192 15.90 7.56 -12.95
C THR A 192 15.08 7.22 -11.72
N VAL A 193 15.72 7.25 -10.55
CA VAL A 193 15.08 7.11 -9.24
C VAL A 193 15.00 8.47 -8.58
N ASN A 194 13.80 8.86 -8.17
CA ASN A 194 13.52 10.07 -7.39
C ASN A 194 13.12 9.62 -5.99
N ILE A 195 13.70 10.20 -4.96
CA ILE A 195 13.40 9.88 -3.56
C ILE A 195 12.98 11.18 -2.89
N ASP A 196 11.72 11.25 -2.50
CA ASP A 196 11.15 12.37 -1.74
C ASP A 196 11.25 12.09 -0.23
N GLU A 197 11.25 13.15 0.57
CA GLU A 197 11.46 13.12 2.03
C GLU A 197 12.75 12.36 2.43
N GLU A 198 13.82 12.49 1.63
CA GLU A 198 15.04 11.69 1.81
C GLU A 198 15.67 11.91 3.20
N GLY A 199 15.62 13.14 3.74
CA GLY A 199 16.18 13.46 5.06
C GLY A 199 15.64 12.60 6.21
N GLN A 200 14.49 11.95 6.01
CA GLN A 200 13.86 11.02 6.96
C GLN A 200 14.15 9.54 6.66
N CYS A 201 15.07 9.25 5.74
CA CYS A 201 15.39 7.90 5.29
C CYS A 201 16.76 7.48 5.81
N THR A 202 16.88 6.24 6.28
CA THR A 202 18.22 5.68 6.54
C THR A 202 18.91 5.39 5.21
N GLU A 203 20.23 5.58 5.17
CA GLU A 203 21.01 5.35 3.95
C GLU A 203 20.81 3.94 3.35
N PRO A 204 20.77 2.83 4.12
CA PRO A 204 20.49 1.51 3.54
C PRO A 204 19.13 1.41 2.86
N SER A 205 18.11 2.13 3.34
CA SER A 205 16.77 2.12 2.74
C SER A 205 16.77 2.77 1.35
N VAL A 206 17.61 3.79 1.16
CA VAL A 206 17.80 4.48 -0.13
C VAL A 206 18.43 3.56 -1.18
N LEU A 207 19.26 2.60 -0.77
CA LEU A 207 19.91 1.65 -1.69
C LEU A 207 18.93 0.65 -2.32
N ILE A 208 17.78 0.40 -1.68
CA ILE A 208 16.78 -0.57 -2.14
C ILE A 208 16.30 -0.26 -3.57
N PRO A 209 15.81 0.95 -3.91
CA PRO A 209 15.42 1.26 -5.29
C PRO A 209 16.61 1.40 -6.25
N LEU A 210 17.86 1.50 -5.77
CA LEU A 210 19.03 1.64 -6.64
C LEU A 210 19.46 0.32 -7.29
N GLN A 211 18.96 -0.82 -6.80
CA GLN A 211 19.21 -2.14 -7.41
C GLN A 211 18.74 -2.24 -8.87
N TYR A 212 17.85 -1.34 -9.30
CA TYR A 212 17.28 -1.29 -10.65
C TYR A 212 18.16 -0.60 -11.70
N GLN A 213 19.48 -0.52 -11.47
CA GLN A 213 20.48 0.04 -12.38
C GLN A 213 20.21 1.51 -12.77
N ALA A 214 19.78 2.29 -11.78
CA ALA A 214 19.52 3.72 -11.93
C ALA A 214 20.75 4.46 -12.47
N LYS A 215 20.59 5.14 -13.61
CA LYS A 215 21.65 5.98 -14.20
C LYS A 215 21.66 7.39 -13.60
N LYS A 216 20.52 7.79 -13.03
CA LYS A 216 20.33 9.07 -12.36
C LYS A 216 19.54 8.84 -11.08
N VAL A 217 19.99 9.49 -10.01
CA VAL A 217 19.29 9.51 -8.72
C VAL A 217 19.04 10.96 -8.36
N ILE A 218 17.81 11.29 -8.01
CA ILE A 218 17.39 12.62 -7.56
C ILE A 218 16.89 12.46 -6.12
N LEU A 219 17.63 13.04 -5.17
CA LEU A 219 17.27 13.04 -3.77
C LEU A 219 16.61 14.40 -3.45
N VAL A 220 15.40 14.37 -2.92
CA VAL A 220 14.63 15.55 -2.52
C VAL A 220 14.33 15.41 -1.04
N GLY A 221 14.67 16.42 -0.27
CA GLY A 221 14.49 16.42 1.17
C GLY A 221 15.03 17.71 1.77
N ASP A 222 14.85 17.82 3.08
CA ASP A 222 15.26 18.98 3.84
C ASP A 222 16.23 18.54 4.96
N PRO A 223 17.53 18.89 4.86
CA PRO A 223 18.53 18.48 5.84
C PRO A 223 18.36 19.18 7.20
N LYS A 224 17.46 20.17 7.32
CA LYS A 224 17.15 20.86 8.57
C LYS A 224 15.95 20.24 9.31
N GLN A 225 15.30 19.24 8.73
CA GLN A 225 14.22 18.49 9.39
C GLN A 225 14.76 17.32 10.23
N LEU A 226 13.83 16.60 10.86
CA LEU A 226 14.15 15.47 11.73
C LEU A 226 14.87 14.35 10.95
N PRO A 227 15.92 13.73 11.53
CA PRO A 227 16.54 12.55 10.95
C PRO A 227 15.59 11.33 11.01
N PRO A 228 15.88 10.25 10.27
CA PRO A 228 15.19 8.97 10.41
C PRO A 228 15.16 8.49 11.86
N THR A 229 13.99 8.05 12.33
CA THR A 229 13.83 7.48 13.66
C THR A 229 14.51 6.11 13.76
N VAL A 230 15.54 6.00 14.60
CA VAL A 230 16.25 4.76 14.88
C VAL A 230 15.93 4.27 16.30
N ILE A 231 15.51 3.02 16.44
CA ILE A 231 15.14 2.43 17.74
C ILE A 231 16.39 2.20 18.62
N SER A 232 17.49 1.76 18.01
CA SER A 232 18.73 1.44 18.72
C SER A 232 19.54 2.71 18.98
N LYS A 233 19.63 3.12 20.25
CA LYS A 233 20.51 4.22 20.68
C LYS A 233 21.97 3.95 20.36
N THR A 234 22.41 2.69 20.40
CA THR A 234 23.76 2.34 19.94
C THR A 234 23.95 2.61 18.46
N ALA A 235 22.97 2.28 17.61
CA ALA A 235 23.08 2.54 16.17
C ALA A 235 23.05 4.05 15.85
N GLU A 236 22.22 4.82 16.56
CA GLU A 236 22.20 6.29 16.50
C GLU A 236 23.58 6.88 16.87
N LEU A 237 24.23 6.38 17.94
CA LEU A 237 25.60 6.78 18.30
C LEU A 237 26.64 6.51 17.20
N PHE A 238 26.38 5.53 16.32
CA PHE A 238 27.20 5.22 15.15
C PHE A 238 26.64 5.84 13.85
N ASN A 239 25.81 6.89 13.95
CA ASN A 239 25.23 7.65 12.83
C ASN A 239 24.36 6.84 11.87
N TYR A 240 23.71 5.76 12.34
CA TYR A 240 22.75 5.02 11.51
C TYR A 240 21.52 5.85 11.13
N ASP A 241 21.25 6.92 11.87
CA ASP A 241 20.22 7.92 11.61
C ASP A 241 20.68 9.02 10.63
N GLN A 242 21.89 8.95 10.08
CA GLN A 242 22.31 9.86 9.01
C GLN A 242 21.75 9.39 7.66
N SER A 243 21.06 10.29 6.97
CA SER A 243 20.56 10.03 5.60
C SER A 243 21.67 10.16 4.55
N LEU A 244 21.46 9.57 3.37
CA LEU A 244 22.41 9.70 2.26
C LEU A 244 22.51 11.15 1.81
N PHE A 245 21.41 11.91 1.78
CA PHE A 245 21.42 13.32 1.43
C PHE A 245 22.29 14.14 2.37
N VAL A 246 22.15 13.96 3.68
CA VAL A 246 22.97 14.68 4.67
C VAL A 246 24.46 14.34 4.51
N ARG A 247 24.78 13.05 4.30
CA ARG A 247 26.17 12.63 4.07
C ARG A 247 26.74 13.14 2.74
N MET A 248 25.95 13.18 1.67
CA MET A 248 26.40 13.72 0.38
C MET A 248 26.59 15.23 0.43
N LEU A 249 25.71 15.94 1.15
CA LEU A 249 25.82 17.39 1.36
C LEU A 249 27.10 17.75 2.12
N SER A 250 27.50 16.96 3.12
CA SER A 250 28.75 17.21 3.87
C SER A 250 30.00 17.02 3.01
N VAL A 251 29.97 16.11 2.04
CA VAL A 251 31.08 15.85 1.11
C VAL A 251 31.13 16.88 -0.03
N ASN A 252 29.98 17.25 -0.59
CA ASN A 252 29.90 18.22 -1.68
C ASN A 252 28.77 19.24 -1.46
N PRO A 253 29.01 20.27 -0.62
CA PRO A 253 28.00 21.29 -0.31
C PRO A 253 27.49 22.08 -1.52
N ARG A 254 28.25 22.09 -2.63
CA ARG A 254 27.90 22.79 -3.86
C ARG A 254 26.97 21.99 -4.78
N SER A 255 26.75 20.71 -4.49
CA SER A 255 25.90 19.82 -5.28
C SER A 255 24.47 19.74 -4.75
N ILE A 256 23.94 20.87 -4.27
CA ILE A 256 22.55 21.01 -3.84
C ILE A 256 21.86 22.08 -4.66
N HIS A 257 20.60 21.80 -5.02
CA HIS A 257 19.71 22.79 -5.60
C HIS A 257 18.66 23.18 -4.55
N THR A 258 18.84 24.34 -3.94
CA THR A 258 17.92 24.84 -2.91
C THR A 258 16.66 25.43 -3.55
N LEU A 259 15.50 24.99 -3.09
CA LEU A 259 14.22 25.65 -3.37
C LEU A 259 14.04 26.80 -2.36
N ASP A 260 14.23 28.03 -2.83
CA ASP A 260 14.37 29.21 -1.96
C ASP A 260 13.05 29.98 -1.73
N THR A 261 11.90 29.44 -2.10
CA THR A 261 10.60 30.14 -1.98
C THR A 261 9.53 29.24 -1.35
N GLN A 262 8.94 29.68 -0.23
CA GLN A 262 7.88 28.99 0.50
C GLN A 262 6.49 29.51 0.13
N TYR A 263 5.50 28.60 0.02
CA TYR A 263 4.13 28.92 -0.41
C TYR A 263 3.05 28.49 0.60
N ARG A 264 3.43 28.25 1.86
CA ARG A 264 2.56 27.68 2.91
C ARG A 264 2.26 28.68 4.03
N MET A 265 3.29 29.28 4.61
CA MET A 265 3.22 30.02 5.86
C MET A 265 2.92 31.51 5.63
N HIS A 266 2.28 32.12 6.62
CA HIS A 266 2.20 33.59 6.74
C HIS A 266 3.60 34.18 6.95
N PRO A 267 3.95 35.35 6.39
CA PRO A 267 5.30 35.95 6.52
C PRO A 267 5.80 36.10 7.97
N HIS A 268 4.91 36.39 8.91
CA HIS A 268 5.26 36.45 10.35
C HIS A 268 5.62 35.07 10.95
N VAL A 269 5.02 33.98 10.45
CA VAL A 269 5.32 32.61 10.88
C VAL A 269 6.62 32.13 10.24
N SER A 270 6.82 32.44 8.96
CA SER A 270 8.03 32.02 8.23
C SER A 270 9.29 32.77 8.68
N LEU A 271 9.16 33.97 9.26
CA LEU A 271 10.28 34.82 9.64
C LEU A 271 11.31 34.10 10.51
N PHE A 272 10.89 33.47 11.61
CA PHE A 272 11.82 32.80 12.51
C PHE A 272 12.54 31.61 11.84
N PRO A 273 11.85 30.63 11.22
CA PRO A 273 12.53 29.54 10.52
C PRO A 273 13.50 30.01 9.43
N ARG A 274 13.12 31.04 8.66
CA ARG A 274 13.94 31.60 7.59
C ARG A 274 15.28 32.10 8.12
N VAL A 275 15.27 32.85 9.22
CA VAL A 275 16.47 33.43 9.82
C VAL A 275 17.29 32.37 10.54
N GLU A 276 16.65 31.54 11.36
CA GLU A 276 17.33 30.60 12.25
C GLU A 276 17.92 29.39 11.52
N PHE A 277 17.20 28.81 10.55
CA PHE A 277 17.59 27.53 9.95
C PHE A 277 18.12 27.65 8.52
N TYR A 278 17.83 28.75 7.83
CA TYR A 278 18.07 28.88 6.38
C TYR A 278 18.86 30.15 6.01
N ASP A 279 19.57 30.78 6.94
CA ASP A 279 20.41 31.96 6.67
C ASP A 279 19.68 33.07 5.89
N ASN A 280 18.36 33.16 6.08
CA ASN A 280 17.44 34.06 5.40
C ASN A 280 17.37 33.92 3.85
N ILE A 281 17.87 32.81 3.28
CA ILE A 281 17.80 32.56 1.82
C ILE A 281 16.38 32.24 1.36
N LEU A 282 15.58 31.60 2.24
CA LEU A 282 14.19 31.26 1.97
C LEU A 282 13.36 32.55 1.90
N ARG A 283 12.46 32.66 0.91
CA ARG A 283 11.58 33.81 0.62
C ARG A 283 10.12 33.39 0.71
N ASP A 284 9.24 34.35 0.96
CA ASP A 284 7.80 34.12 0.87
C ASP A 284 7.32 34.27 -0.58
N GLY A 285 6.48 33.35 -1.03
CA GLY A 285 5.86 33.43 -2.34
C GLY A 285 4.97 34.67 -2.51
N PRO A 286 4.68 35.09 -3.76
CA PRO A 286 3.81 36.24 -4.01
C PRO A 286 2.45 36.09 -3.35
N GLY A 287 1.99 37.15 -2.66
CA GLY A 287 0.66 37.19 -2.08
C GLY A 287 0.46 36.36 -0.80
N MET A 288 1.53 35.83 -0.20
CA MET A 288 1.38 34.95 0.97
C MET A 288 0.72 35.64 2.17
N LEU A 289 1.00 36.92 2.38
CA LEU A 289 0.33 37.74 3.41
C LEU A 289 -1.19 37.69 3.25
N GLN A 290 -1.70 37.96 2.06
CA GLN A 290 -3.13 37.99 1.77
C GLN A 290 -3.74 36.60 1.84
N LYS A 291 -3.09 35.60 1.22
CA LYS A 291 -3.58 34.20 1.18
C LYS A 291 -3.73 33.57 2.56
N THR A 292 -2.84 33.94 3.49
CA THR A 292 -2.82 33.37 4.86
C THR A 292 -3.44 34.29 5.90
N SER A 293 -3.88 35.50 5.53
CA SER A 293 -4.61 36.38 6.43
C SER A 293 -5.96 35.78 6.80
N ARG A 294 -6.35 35.91 8.07
CA ARG A 294 -7.63 35.43 8.60
C ARG A 294 -8.26 36.51 9.49
N PRO A 295 -9.59 36.58 9.59
CA PRO A 295 -10.27 37.61 10.38
C PRO A 295 -9.85 37.64 11.86
N TRP A 296 -9.55 36.46 12.44
CA TRP A 296 -9.15 36.35 13.85
C TRP A 296 -7.74 36.89 14.14
N HIS A 297 -6.92 37.17 13.12
CA HIS A 297 -5.60 37.81 13.30
C HIS A 297 -5.70 39.22 13.91
N SER A 298 -6.89 39.83 13.89
CA SER A 298 -7.19 41.08 14.59
C SER A 298 -7.21 40.95 16.12
N LYS A 299 -7.29 39.73 16.66
CA LYS A 299 -7.27 39.49 18.11
C LYS A 299 -5.83 39.30 18.57
N GLN A 300 -5.44 40.01 19.62
CA GLN A 300 -4.09 39.98 20.17
C GLN A 300 -3.61 38.56 20.55
N TYR A 301 -4.53 37.68 20.97
CA TYR A 301 -4.24 36.30 21.35
C TYR A 301 -4.36 35.29 20.18
N LEU A 302 -4.69 35.73 18.96
CA LEU A 302 -4.78 34.89 17.75
C LEU A 302 -4.09 35.54 16.55
N THR A 303 -3.03 36.29 16.79
CA THR A 303 -2.17 36.79 15.71
C THR A 303 -1.50 35.62 14.99
N PRO A 304 -0.98 35.80 13.75
CA PRO A 304 -0.40 34.69 12.99
C PRO A 304 0.72 33.93 13.71
N TYR A 305 1.47 34.62 14.59
CA TYR A 305 2.54 34.04 15.38
C TYR A 305 2.55 34.68 16.76
N SER A 306 2.51 33.87 17.82
CA SER A 306 2.54 34.33 19.21
C SER A 306 3.24 33.32 20.09
N PHE A 307 4.03 33.81 21.05
CA PHE A 307 4.60 33.00 22.11
C PHE A 307 3.92 33.39 23.42
N PHE A 308 3.31 32.41 24.09
CA PHE A 308 2.65 32.62 25.37
C PHE A 308 3.52 32.05 26.48
N ASN A 309 4.01 32.94 27.36
CA ASN A 309 4.70 32.52 28.56
C ASN A 309 3.68 32.06 29.60
N VAL A 310 3.50 30.75 29.74
CA VAL A 310 2.56 30.15 30.70
C VAL A 310 3.32 29.71 31.94
N GLU A 311 2.98 30.29 33.09
CA GLU A 311 3.60 29.91 34.35
C GLU A 311 3.04 28.57 34.83
N GLY A 312 3.89 27.54 34.80
CA GLY A 312 3.56 26.19 35.23
C GLY A 312 4.81 25.33 35.40
N THR A 313 4.65 24.17 36.03
CA THR A 313 5.72 23.18 36.22
C THR A 313 5.34 21.87 35.56
N HIS A 314 6.33 21.17 35.01
CA HIS A 314 6.11 19.85 34.44
C HIS A 314 5.73 18.84 35.53
N GLN A 315 4.90 17.88 35.16
CA GLN A 315 4.53 16.72 35.97
C GLN A 315 4.94 15.43 35.23
N PHE A 316 5.17 14.37 35.99
CA PHE A 316 5.44 13.04 35.44
C PHE A 316 4.13 12.32 35.13
N GLY A 317 3.99 11.88 33.87
CA GLY A 317 2.91 11.02 33.41
C GLY A 317 3.28 9.53 33.48
N GLY A 318 2.41 8.68 32.92
CA GLY A 318 2.71 7.25 32.77
C GLY A 318 3.82 6.99 31.75
N LYS A 319 4.59 5.90 31.93
CA LYS A 319 5.63 5.44 30.99
C LYS A 319 6.72 6.49 30.65
N HIS A 320 7.20 7.22 31.66
CA HIS A 320 8.29 8.20 31.54
C HIS A 320 8.01 9.41 30.63
N SER A 321 6.75 9.66 30.23
CA SER A 321 6.35 10.90 29.57
C SER A 321 6.15 12.01 30.61
N ILE A 322 6.24 13.27 30.18
CA ILE A 322 5.96 14.45 31.01
C ILE A 322 4.84 15.29 30.40
N TYR A 323 4.11 16.00 31.24
CA TYR A 323 3.04 16.92 30.82
C TYR A 323 3.09 18.20 31.67
N ASN A 324 2.35 19.24 31.26
CA ASN A 324 2.20 20.48 32.02
C ASN A 324 0.72 20.89 32.07
N THR A 325 0.08 20.73 33.24
CA THR A 325 -1.34 21.07 33.40
C THR A 325 -1.67 22.53 33.06
N ALA A 326 -0.78 23.48 33.41
CA ALA A 326 -1.03 24.90 33.13
C ALA A 326 -1.02 25.19 31.62
N GLU A 327 -0.09 24.58 30.87
CA GLU A 327 -0.06 24.68 29.41
C GLU A 327 -1.29 24.02 28.77
N ILE A 328 -1.73 22.87 29.29
CA ILE A 328 -2.94 22.18 28.80
C ILE A 328 -4.18 23.06 28.99
N GLU A 329 -4.39 23.61 30.20
CA GLU A 329 -5.52 24.49 30.47
C GLU A 329 -5.49 25.77 29.63
N PHE A 330 -4.29 26.33 29.41
CA PHE A 330 -4.12 27.49 28.54
C PHE A 330 -4.45 27.14 27.07
N ALA A 331 -3.91 26.03 26.56
CA ALA A 331 -4.17 25.56 25.20
C ALA A 331 -5.65 25.26 24.97
N ASP A 332 -6.35 24.67 25.95
CA ASP A 332 -7.79 24.40 25.89
C ASP A 332 -8.62 25.70 25.81
N LYS A 333 -8.26 26.71 26.62
CA LYS A 333 -8.89 28.05 26.55
C LYS A 333 -8.65 28.71 25.19
N LEU A 334 -7.44 28.64 24.66
CA LEU A 334 -7.10 29.20 23.36
C LEU A 334 -7.83 28.47 22.22
N PHE A 335 -7.87 27.15 22.27
CA PHE A 335 -8.61 26.29 21.35
C PHE A 335 -10.10 26.63 21.34
N THR A 336 -10.71 26.73 22.53
CA THR A 336 -12.12 27.09 22.69
C THR A 336 -12.40 28.48 22.13
N ALA A 337 -11.55 29.47 22.43
CA ALA A 337 -11.68 30.83 21.86
C ALA A 337 -11.59 30.82 20.34
N ALA A 338 -10.65 30.07 19.76
CA ALA A 338 -10.49 29.93 18.32
C ALA A 338 -11.74 29.28 17.68
N LEU A 339 -12.29 28.21 18.27
CA LEU A 339 -13.51 27.57 17.79
C LEU A 339 -14.73 28.49 17.80
N LEU A 340 -14.90 29.29 18.87
CA LEU A 340 -16.01 30.25 18.97
C LEU A 340 -15.91 31.35 17.90
N LEU A 341 -14.70 31.79 17.58
CA LEU A 341 -14.48 32.77 16.52
C LEU A 341 -14.64 32.16 15.12
N GLY A 342 -14.19 30.92 14.91
CA GLY A 342 -14.35 30.19 13.66
C GLY A 342 -15.80 29.88 13.31
N LYS A 343 -16.62 29.48 14.30
CA LYS A 343 -18.06 29.21 14.09
C LYS A 343 -18.86 30.45 13.68
N ASN A 344 -18.44 31.62 14.14
CA ASN A 344 -19.11 32.90 13.87
C ASN A 344 -18.45 33.69 12.74
N GLY A 345 -17.41 33.15 12.11
CA GLY A 345 -16.64 33.79 11.05
C GLY A 345 -17.14 33.45 9.64
N PRO A 346 -16.73 34.23 8.63
CA PRO A 346 -17.08 33.96 7.23
C PRO A 346 -16.43 32.67 6.69
N ASP A 347 -15.30 32.24 7.25
CA ASP A 347 -14.62 30.98 6.93
C ASP A 347 -15.12 29.84 7.83
N LYS A 348 -15.98 28.97 7.28
CA LYS A 348 -16.59 27.83 8.01
C LYS A 348 -15.65 26.66 8.28
N LYS A 349 -14.38 26.73 7.86
CA LYS A 349 -13.36 25.68 8.05
C LYS A 349 -12.18 26.22 8.84
N LEU A 350 -12.30 26.20 10.16
CA LEU A 350 -11.15 26.31 11.04
C LEU A 350 -10.56 24.91 11.23
N GLU A 351 -9.32 24.73 10.78
CA GLU A 351 -8.55 23.49 10.96
C GLU A 351 -7.50 23.75 12.05
N ILE A 352 -7.49 22.91 13.09
CA ILE A 352 -6.59 23.08 14.24
C ILE A 352 -5.81 21.79 14.44
N GLY A 353 -4.49 21.93 14.59
CA GLY A 353 -3.60 20.88 15.06
C GLY A 353 -2.91 21.31 16.34
N ILE A 354 -2.84 20.42 17.33
CA ILE A 354 -2.08 20.61 18.57
C ILE A 354 -0.95 19.59 18.54
N VAL A 355 0.28 20.06 18.77
CA VAL A 355 1.49 19.23 18.76
C VAL A 355 2.24 19.41 20.06
N SER A 356 2.82 18.33 20.57
CA SER A 356 3.68 18.31 21.75
C SER A 356 4.87 17.38 21.49
N PRO A 357 6.09 17.69 21.98
CA PRO A 357 7.22 16.77 21.94
C PRO A 357 6.99 15.49 22.77
N TYR A 358 6.08 15.53 23.74
CA TYR A 358 5.82 14.46 24.69
C TYR A 358 4.46 13.79 24.40
N LYS A 359 4.45 12.46 24.49
CA LYS A 359 3.30 11.60 24.15
C LYS A 359 2.33 11.41 25.30
#